data_AF-A0A7X8DBR3-F1
#
_entry.id   AF-A0A7X8DBR3-F1
#
_cell.length_a   1.000
_cell.length_b   1.000
_cell.length_c   1.000
_cell.angle_alpha   90.00
_cell.angle_beta   90.00
_cell.angle_gamma   90.00
#
_symmetry.space_group_name_H-M   'P 1'
#
loop_
_entity.id
_entity.type
_entity.pdbx_description
1 polymer ?
#
loop_
_entity_poly.entity_id
_entity_poly.type
_entity_poly.pdbx_seq_one_letter_code
_entity_poly.pdbx_strand_id
1 'polypeptide(L)'
;MSDYKKSEYAINRNRGGIVYRFAESIVEIDLQDFLQSSPELTEQDFLHWKQVSDQMYLEEKRANWRESNKNVCLHCTLKDAALMVQSAEDSYFQGLEEEKINTQRKTLLSLAKQAINSLSDIQRRRFILHAVHQLSYREIAQVEGVSPQSVHRSIQEAKAKIKKTI
;
A
#
# COMPACT_ATOMS: atom_id res chain seq x y z
N MET A 1 9.29 9.72 -22.30
CA MET A 1 8.74 10.62 -23.34
C MET A 1 9.24 10.14 -24.69
N SER A 2 8.35 9.97 -25.66
CA SER A 2 8.74 9.65 -27.04
C SER A 2 9.53 10.83 -27.63
N ASP A 3 10.67 10.52 -28.25
CA ASP A 3 11.53 11.52 -28.89
C ASP A 3 10.82 12.10 -30.11
N TYR A 4 10.46 13.39 -30.07
CA TYR A 4 9.73 14.06 -31.14
C TYR A 4 10.38 13.88 -32.50
N LYS A 5 11.73 13.89 -32.54
CA LYS A 5 12.52 13.74 -33.77
C LYS A 5 12.35 12.38 -34.43
N LYS A 6 11.90 11.37 -33.68
CA LYS A 6 11.63 10.00 -34.17
C LYS A 6 10.16 9.76 -34.50
N SER A 7 9.27 10.74 -34.28
CA SER A 7 7.86 10.59 -34.64
C SER A 7 7.69 10.54 -36.15
N GLU A 8 6.75 9.73 -36.63
CA GLU A 8 6.50 9.52 -38.07
C GLU A 8 6.16 10.83 -38.78
N TYR A 9 5.36 11.67 -38.12
CA TYR A 9 5.13 13.04 -38.53
C TYR A 9 6.43 13.86 -38.72
N ALA A 10 7.36 13.81 -37.75
CA ALA A 10 8.60 14.57 -37.86
C ALA A 10 9.51 14.02 -38.95
N ILE A 11 9.50 12.71 -39.18
CA ILE A 11 10.25 12.08 -40.26
C ILE A 11 9.68 12.52 -41.61
N ASN A 12 8.36 12.42 -41.83
CA ASN A 12 7.74 12.85 -43.07
C ASN A 12 7.94 14.34 -43.31
N ARG A 13 7.66 15.20 -42.31
CA ARG A 13 7.75 16.65 -42.46
C ARG A 13 9.16 17.18 -42.73
N ASN A 14 10.19 16.52 -42.20
CA ASN A 14 11.59 16.96 -42.36
C ASN A 14 12.24 16.44 -43.65
N ARG A 15 11.58 15.52 -44.37
CA ARG A 15 12.05 15.00 -45.65
C ARG A 15 11.40 15.74 -46.81
N GLY A 16 12.11 15.77 -47.94
CA GLY A 16 11.63 16.37 -49.18
C GLY A 16 10.57 15.50 -49.87
N GLY A 17 10.68 14.18 -49.74
CA GLY A 17 9.74 13.21 -50.28
C GLY A 17 8.49 12.98 -49.43
N ILE A 18 7.53 12.25 -50.01
CA ILE A 18 6.41 11.67 -49.25
C ILE A 18 6.92 10.37 -48.61
N VAL A 19 6.96 10.34 -47.29
CA VAL A 19 7.49 9.20 -46.53
C VAL A 19 6.35 8.30 -46.09
N TYR A 20 6.51 7.00 -46.34
CA TYR A 20 5.62 5.97 -45.83
C TYR A 20 6.42 4.94 -45.02
N ARG A 21 5.93 4.64 -43.81
CA ARG A 21 6.60 3.73 -42.88
C ARG A 21 5.91 2.38 -42.85
N PHE A 22 6.67 1.34 -43.16
CA PHE A 22 6.31 -0.06 -42.95
C PHE A 22 6.92 -0.58 -41.64
N ALA A 23 6.51 -1.78 -41.22
CA ALA A 23 7.04 -2.41 -40.02
C ALA A 23 8.57 -2.62 -40.07
N GLU A 24 9.10 -2.92 -41.26
CA GLU A 24 10.51 -3.28 -41.46
C GLU A 24 11.32 -2.22 -42.22
N SER A 25 10.65 -1.27 -42.87
CA SER A 25 11.33 -0.32 -43.77
C SER A 25 10.60 1.02 -43.87
N ILE A 26 11.31 2.02 -44.39
CA ILE A 26 10.76 3.33 -44.72
C ILE A 26 10.95 3.52 -46.22
N VAL A 27 9.86 3.81 -46.92
CA VAL A 27 9.85 4.13 -48.34
C VAL A 27 9.64 5.63 -48.48
N GLU A 28 10.41 6.26 -49.35
CA GLU A 28 10.29 7.68 -49.68
C GLU A 28 9.98 7.81 -51.16
N ILE A 29 8.96 8.59 -51.49
CA ILE A 29 8.59 8.91 -52.87
C ILE A 29 9.11 10.32 -53.14
N ASP A 30 10.13 10.39 -53.98
CA ASP A 30 10.69 11.65 -54.43
C ASP A 30 9.85 12.26 -55.57
N LEU A 31 10.00 13.57 -55.79
CA LEU A 31 9.32 14.28 -56.87
C LEU A 31 9.62 13.66 -58.24
N GLN A 32 10.85 13.18 -58.47
CA GLN A 32 11.26 12.57 -59.74
C GLN A 32 10.49 11.27 -60.01
N ASP A 33 10.39 10.40 -59.01
CA ASP A 33 9.66 9.13 -59.11
C ASP A 33 8.16 9.37 -59.29
N PHE A 34 7.62 10.40 -58.61
CA PHE A 34 6.23 10.79 -58.75
C PHE A 34 5.90 11.26 -60.17
N LEU A 35 6.74 12.12 -60.76
CA LEU A 35 6.55 12.61 -62.13
C LEU A 35 6.77 11.52 -63.20
N GLN A 36 7.62 10.53 -62.93
CA GLN A 36 7.81 9.38 -63.84
C GLN A 36 6.59 8.46 -63.90
N SER A 37 5.78 8.43 -62.84
CA SER A 37 4.66 7.50 -62.73
C SER A 37 3.50 7.80 -63.69
N SER A 38 3.31 9.06 -64.12
CA SER A 38 2.30 9.44 -65.12
C SER A 38 2.61 10.78 -65.81
N PRO A 39 2.34 10.93 -67.12
CA PRO A 39 2.60 12.17 -67.87
C PRO A 39 1.70 13.36 -67.49
N GLU A 40 0.61 13.11 -66.77
CA GLU A 40 -0.38 14.13 -66.37
C GLU A 40 -0.06 14.79 -65.02
N LEU A 41 0.89 14.25 -64.26
CA LEU A 41 1.21 14.72 -62.92
C LEU A 41 2.11 15.96 -62.96
N THR A 42 1.73 16.98 -62.18
CA THR A 42 2.49 18.23 -62.05
C THR A 42 3.17 18.30 -60.67
N GLU A 43 4.21 19.12 -60.54
CA GLU A 43 4.84 19.42 -59.24
C GLU A 43 3.86 19.94 -58.18
N GLN A 44 2.81 20.66 -58.62
CA GLN A 44 1.73 21.13 -57.74
C GLN A 44 0.95 19.97 -57.12
N ASP A 45 0.74 18.88 -57.87
CA ASP A 45 0.04 17.69 -57.37
C ASP A 45 0.90 16.99 -56.32
N PHE A 46 2.21 16.92 -56.53
CA PHE A 46 3.14 16.38 -55.54
C PHE A 46 3.10 17.18 -54.24
N LEU A 47 3.15 18.52 -54.32
CA LEU A 47 3.04 19.40 -53.15
C LEU A 47 1.70 19.22 -52.42
N HIS A 48 0.61 19.08 -53.17
CA HIS A 48 -0.71 18.80 -52.59
C HIS A 48 -0.71 17.48 -51.82
N TRP A 49 -0.25 16.38 -52.43
CA TRP A 49 -0.19 15.07 -51.77
C TRP A 49 0.78 15.06 -50.58
N LYS A 50 1.88 15.81 -50.68
CA LYS A 50 2.82 16.00 -49.58
C LYS A 50 2.17 16.70 -48.39
N GLN A 51 1.39 17.75 -48.63
CA GLN A 51 0.62 18.44 -47.59
C GLN A 51 -0.45 17.53 -46.97
N VAL A 52 -1.17 16.76 -47.78
CA VAL A 52 -2.17 15.79 -47.30
C VAL A 52 -1.49 14.74 -46.39
N SER A 53 -0.37 14.19 -46.83
CA SER A 53 0.42 13.22 -46.06
C SER A 53 0.91 13.81 -44.73
N ASP A 54 1.45 15.03 -44.72
CA ASP A 54 1.88 15.71 -43.50
C ASP A 54 0.72 15.91 -42.52
N GLN A 55 -0.46 16.27 -43.02
CA GLN A 55 -1.65 16.46 -42.20
C GLN A 55 -2.15 15.14 -41.59
N MET A 56 -2.19 14.06 -42.36
CA MET A 56 -2.60 12.73 -41.86
C MET A 56 -1.71 12.27 -40.70
N TYR A 57 -0.38 12.35 -40.85
CA TYR A 57 0.54 11.98 -39.78
C TYR A 57 0.43 12.88 -38.54
N LEU A 58 0.09 14.17 -38.73
CA LEU A 58 -0.14 15.08 -37.61
C LEU A 58 -1.40 14.69 -36.82
N GLU A 59 -2.46 14.33 -37.53
CA GLU A 59 -3.73 13.92 -36.93
C GLU A 59 -3.59 12.62 -36.14
N GLU A 60 -2.90 11.63 -36.70
CA GLU A 60 -2.60 10.37 -36.02
C GLU A 60 -1.78 10.60 -34.75
N LYS A 61 -0.73 11.41 -34.84
CA LYS A 61 0.07 11.80 -33.67
C LYS A 61 -0.78 12.45 -32.58
N ARG A 62 -1.68 13.36 -32.96
CA ARG A 62 -2.61 14.01 -32.03
C ARG A 62 -3.60 13.03 -31.42
N ALA A 63 -4.12 12.09 -32.20
CA ALA A 63 -5.00 11.03 -31.71
C ALA A 63 -4.29 10.15 -30.68
N ASN A 64 -3.11 9.63 -31.02
CA ASN A 64 -2.29 8.84 -30.11
C ASN A 64 -1.95 9.60 -28.82
N TRP A 65 -1.68 10.90 -28.91
CA TRP A 65 -1.46 11.73 -27.72
C TRP A 65 -2.73 11.87 -26.87
N ARG A 66 -3.90 12.09 -27.47
CA ARG A 66 -5.17 12.19 -26.72
C ARG A 66 -5.44 10.93 -25.90
N GLU A 67 -5.18 9.76 -26.46
CA GLU A 67 -5.37 8.48 -25.78
C GLU A 67 -4.29 8.22 -24.72
N SER A 68 -3.02 8.43 -25.06
CA SER A 68 -1.90 7.97 -24.21
C SER A 68 -1.40 8.99 -23.19
N ASN A 69 -1.70 10.29 -23.33
CA ASN A 69 -1.15 11.32 -22.45
C ASN A 69 -1.63 11.21 -20.99
N LYS A 70 -2.75 10.52 -20.75
CA LYS A 70 -3.27 10.25 -19.40
C LYS A 70 -2.98 8.83 -18.92
N ASN A 71 -2.23 8.03 -19.68
CA ASN A 71 -1.88 6.68 -19.24
C ASN A 71 -1.02 6.77 -17.99
N VAL A 72 -1.49 6.12 -16.93
CA VAL A 72 -0.76 5.98 -15.68
C VAL A 72 -0.25 4.54 -15.60
N CYS A 73 0.99 4.37 -15.14
CA CYS A 73 1.55 3.04 -14.97
C CYS A 73 0.87 2.35 -13.79
N LEU A 74 0.11 1.28 -14.07
CA LEU A 74 -0.61 0.50 -13.05
C LEU A 74 0.33 0.02 -11.93
N HIS A 75 1.52 -0.47 -12.29
CA HIS A 75 2.50 -0.94 -11.32
C HIS A 75 3.07 0.20 -10.45
N CYS A 76 3.25 1.40 -11.00
CA CYS A 76 3.66 2.56 -10.21
C CYS A 76 2.53 3.04 -9.29
N THR A 77 1.28 3.04 -9.75
CA THR A 77 0.13 3.44 -8.92
C THR A 77 -0.20 2.43 -7.83
N LEU A 78 0.02 1.14 -8.06
CA LEU A 78 -0.22 0.09 -7.06
C LEU A 78 0.87 0.00 -6.00
N LYS A 79 2.07 0.57 -6.25
CA LYS A 79 3.11 0.70 -5.23
C LYS A 79 2.69 1.64 -4.10
N ASP A 80 1.87 2.63 -4.42
CA ASP A 80 1.27 3.50 -3.41
C ASP A 80 0.13 2.71 -2.76
N ALA A 81 0.38 2.20 -1.55
CA ALA A 81 -0.56 1.41 -0.75
C ALA A 81 -1.93 2.10 -0.51
N ALA A 82 -2.08 3.36 -0.90
CA ALA A 82 -3.32 4.14 -0.87
C ALA A 82 -4.50 3.49 -1.63
N LEU A 83 -4.24 2.58 -2.57
CA LEU A 83 -5.29 1.85 -3.30
C LEU A 83 -5.57 0.45 -2.74
N MET A 84 -4.75 -0.04 -1.80
CA MET A 84 -4.90 -1.38 -1.22
C MET A 84 -5.83 -1.32 -0.01
N VAL A 85 -7.13 -1.22 -0.29
CA VAL A 85 -8.17 -1.40 0.72
C VAL A 85 -8.18 -2.88 1.13
N GLN A 86 -8.26 -3.15 2.43
CA GLN A 86 -8.39 -4.52 2.93
C GLN A 86 -9.65 -5.18 2.36
N SER A 87 -9.57 -6.48 2.05
CA SER A 87 -10.73 -7.24 1.60
C SER A 87 -11.83 -7.24 2.67
N ALA A 88 -13.09 -7.33 2.23
CA ALA A 88 -14.22 -7.50 3.15
C ALA A 88 -14.09 -8.77 3.99
N GLU A 89 -13.52 -9.84 3.41
CA GLU A 89 -13.24 -11.09 4.12
C GLU A 89 -12.19 -10.89 5.21
N ASP A 90 -11.07 -10.24 4.88
CA ASP A 90 -9.99 -9.96 5.84
C ASP A 90 -10.50 -9.12 7.02
N SER A 91 -11.28 -8.08 6.73
CA SER A 91 -11.90 -7.24 7.77
C SER A 91 -12.85 -8.04 8.67
N TYR A 92 -13.63 -8.96 8.08
CA TYR A 92 -14.53 -9.83 8.84
C TYR A 92 -13.76 -10.77 9.78
N PHE A 93 -12.73 -11.47 9.27
CA PHE A 93 -11.93 -12.38 10.08
C PHE A 93 -11.17 -11.66 11.19
N GLN A 94 -10.61 -10.48 10.90
CA GLN A 94 -9.99 -9.64 11.92
C GLN A 94 -10.96 -9.28 13.04
N GLY A 95 -12.21 -8.89 12.71
CA GLY A 95 -13.24 -8.61 13.70
C GLY A 95 -13.53 -9.81 14.61
N LEU A 96 -13.63 -11.01 14.04
CA LEU A 96 -13.84 -12.24 14.82
C LEU A 96 -12.66 -12.55 15.75
N GLU A 97 -11.42 -12.35 15.28
CA GLU A 97 -10.20 -12.53 16.07
C GLU A 97 -10.17 -11.56 17.26
N GLU A 98 -10.48 -10.29 17.00
CA GLU A 98 -10.55 -9.24 18.02
C GLU A 98 -11.61 -9.54 19.07
N GLU A 99 -12.80 -10.01 18.68
CA GLU A 99 -13.85 -10.43 19.60
C GLU A 99 -13.41 -11.61 20.47
N LYS A 100 -12.76 -12.62 19.89
CA LYS A 100 -12.20 -13.76 20.64
C LYS A 100 -11.15 -13.30 21.65
N ILE A 101 -10.23 -12.44 21.24
CA ILE A 101 -9.20 -11.88 22.12
C ILE A 101 -9.85 -11.07 23.25
N ASN A 102 -10.84 -10.24 22.93
CA ASN A 102 -11.53 -9.40 23.90
C ASN A 102 -12.35 -10.22 24.90
N THR A 103 -13.03 -11.26 24.45
CA THR A 103 -13.77 -12.17 25.33
C THR A 103 -12.83 -12.93 26.25
N GLN A 104 -11.73 -13.48 25.73
CA GLN A 104 -10.68 -14.12 26.55
C GLN A 104 -10.06 -13.16 27.57
N ARG A 105 -9.76 -11.92 27.17
CA ARG A 105 -9.27 -10.88 28.11
C ARG A 105 -10.29 -10.61 29.21
N LYS A 106 -11.58 -10.48 28.86
CA LYS A 106 -12.65 -10.24 29.85
C LYS A 106 -12.79 -11.40 30.83
N THR A 107 -12.73 -12.65 30.37
CA THR A 107 -12.81 -13.83 31.24
C THR A 107 -11.60 -13.97 32.15
N LEU A 108 -10.39 -13.71 31.64
CA LEU A 108 -9.18 -13.70 32.47
C LEU A 108 -9.24 -12.61 33.54
N LEU A 109 -9.71 -11.41 33.19
CA LEU A 109 -9.87 -10.32 34.13
C LEU A 109 -10.93 -10.62 35.19
N SER A 110 -12.04 -11.27 34.85
CA SER A 110 -13.06 -11.66 35.82
C SER A 110 -12.55 -12.72 36.79
N LEU A 111 -11.84 -13.74 36.29
CA LEU A 111 -11.18 -14.76 37.11
C LEU A 111 -10.14 -14.15 38.05
N ALA A 112 -9.28 -13.26 37.54
CA ALA A 112 -8.31 -12.55 38.36
C ALA A 112 -8.98 -11.72 39.47
N LYS A 113 -10.07 -11.01 39.16
CA LYS A 113 -10.86 -10.28 40.16
C LYS A 113 -11.45 -11.21 41.22
N GLN A 114 -11.99 -12.36 40.82
CA GLN A 114 -12.54 -13.35 41.74
C GLN A 114 -11.46 -13.91 42.67
N ALA A 115 -10.27 -14.24 42.15
CA ALA A 115 -9.15 -14.72 42.93
C ALA A 115 -8.61 -13.67 43.91
N ILE A 116 -8.60 -12.39 43.53
CA ILE A 116 -8.23 -11.30 44.44
C ILE A 116 -9.30 -11.08 45.53
N ASN A 117 -10.58 -11.20 45.18
CA ASN A 117 -11.70 -11.03 46.11
C ASN A 117 -11.82 -12.18 47.13
N SER A 118 -11.22 -13.35 46.89
CA SER A 118 -11.18 -14.46 47.86
C SER A 118 -10.14 -14.27 48.98
N LEU A 119 -9.28 -13.25 48.86
CA LEU A 119 -8.28 -12.88 49.85
C LEU A 119 -8.88 -12.01 50.96
N SER A 120 -8.30 -12.08 52.17
CA SER A 120 -8.59 -11.08 53.20
C SER A 120 -7.96 -9.73 52.84
N ASP A 121 -8.44 -8.64 53.44
CA ASP A 121 -7.92 -7.30 53.16
C ASP A 121 -6.41 -7.17 53.37
N ILE A 122 -5.88 -7.82 54.41
CA ILE A 122 -4.45 -7.84 54.71
C ILE A 122 -3.68 -8.63 53.64
N GLN A 123 -4.18 -9.82 53.26
CA GLN A 123 -3.57 -10.66 52.22
C GLN A 123 -3.56 -9.94 50.87
N ARG A 124 -4.69 -9.33 50.50
CA ARG A 124 -4.84 -8.56 49.27
C ARG A 124 -3.89 -7.36 49.22
N ARG A 125 -3.86 -6.54 50.28
CA ARG A 125 -2.98 -5.36 50.37
C ARG A 125 -1.51 -5.75 50.22
N ARG A 126 -1.04 -6.73 51.00
CA ARG A 126 0.36 -7.20 50.94
C ARG A 126 0.70 -7.84 49.59
N PHE A 127 -0.24 -8.59 49.01
CA PHE A 127 -0.07 -9.18 47.68
C PHE A 127 0.06 -8.11 46.59
N ILE A 128 -0.77 -7.06 46.60
CA ILE A 128 -0.69 -5.95 45.64
C ILE A 128 0.63 -5.18 45.79
N LEU A 129 1.02 -4.85 47.03
CA LEU A 129 2.29 -4.17 47.29
C LEU A 129 3.51 -4.96 46.77
N HIS A 130 3.47 -6.27 46.88
CA HIS A 130 4.55 -7.13 46.39
C HIS A 130 4.48 -7.38 44.87
N ALA A 131 3.31 -7.77 44.34
CA ALA A 131 3.18 -8.23 42.96
C ALA A 131 3.05 -7.09 41.94
N VAL A 132 2.43 -5.97 42.33
CA VAL A 132 2.21 -4.81 41.45
C VAL A 132 3.25 -3.73 41.71
N HIS A 133 3.48 -3.38 42.97
CA HIS A 133 4.42 -2.31 43.34
C HIS A 133 5.87 -2.79 43.54
N GLN A 134 6.13 -4.09 43.37
CA GLN A 134 7.46 -4.71 43.46
C GLN A 134 8.21 -4.42 44.78
N LEU A 135 7.48 -4.14 45.86
CA LEU A 135 8.09 -3.94 47.18
C LEU A 135 8.56 -5.27 47.77
N SER A 136 9.70 -5.23 48.44
CA SER A 136 10.25 -6.35 49.19
C SER A 136 9.44 -6.63 50.46
N TYR A 137 9.54 -7.85 50.99
CA TYR A 137 8.88 -8.21 52.24
C TYR A 137 9.32 -7.34 53.43
N ARG A 138 10.55 -6.82 53.42
CA ARG A 138 11.09 -5.95 54.47
C ARG A 138 10.51 -4.54 54.38
N GLU A 139 10.38 -3.98 53.19
CA GLU A 139 9.79 -2.65 52.98
C GLU A 139 8.31 -2.65 53.35
N ILE A 140 7.56 -3.69 52.94
CA ILE A 140 6.14 -3.85 53.32
C ILE A 140 6.02 -3.97 54.84
N ALA A 141 6.91 -4.73 55.48
CA ALA A 141 6.92 -4.90 56.93
C ALA A 141 7.21 -3.59 57.67
N GLN A 142 8.13 -2.76 57.17
CA GLN A 142 8.42 -1.43 57.71
C GLN A 142 7.21 -0.48 57.56
N VAL A 143 6.56 -0.47 56.40
CA VAL A 143 5.36 0.36 56.13
C VAL A 143 4.19 -0.02 57.03
N GLU A 144 4.00 -1.31 57.32
CA GLU A 144 2.89 -1.80 58.15
C GLU A 144 3.26 -1.95 59.65
N GLY A 145 4.52 -1.73 60.04
CA GLY A 145 4.99 -1.88 61.42
C GLY A 145 4.92 -3.32 61.95
N VAL A 146 5.10 -4.33 61.08
CA VAL A 146 4.98 -5.75 61.41
C VAL A 146 6.30 -6.51 61.16
N SER A 147 6.37 -7.77 61.59
CA SER A 147 7.54 -8.59 61.30
C SER A 147 7.59 -9.01 59.81
N PRO A 148 8.79 -9.06 59.19
CA PRO A 148 8.96 -9.56 57.82
C PRO A 148 8.44 -10.99 57.63
N GLN A 149 8.53 -11.85 58.66
CA GLN A 149 7.99 -13.22 58.58
C GLN A 149 6.45 -13.23 58.45
N SER A 150 5.76 -12.31 59.12
CA SER A 150 4.30 -12.17 59.01
C SER A 150 3.87 -11.78 57.60
N VAL A 151 4.60 -10.84 56.97
CA VAL A 151 4.37 -10.44 55.58
C VAL A 151 4.61 -11.61 54.64
N HIS A 152 5.73 -12.32 54.80
CA HIS A 152 6.06 -13.48 53.97
C HIS A 152 4.96 -14.55 54.04
N ARG A 153 4.55 -14.97 55.24
CA ARG A 153 3.51 -15.97 55.43
C ARG A 153 2.18 -15.55 54.81
N SER A 154 1.78 -14.30 55.02
CA SER A 154 0.54 -13.75 54.45
C SER A 154 0.52 -13.78 52.92
N ILE A 155 1.64 -13.43 52.28
CA ILE A 155 1.76 -13.46 50.81
C ILE A 155 1.78 -14.89 50.27
N GLN A 156 2.43 -15.83 50.97
CA GLN A 156 2.42 -17.24 50.56
C GLN A 156 1.02 -17.86 50.67
N GLU A 157 0.29 -17.56 51.74
CA GLU A 157 -1.11 -17.97 51.89
C GLU A 157 -2.01 -17.35 50.81
N ALA A 158 -1.78 -16.08 50.45
CA ALA A 158 -2.48 -15.43 49.36
C ALA A 158 -2.23 -16.12 48.02
N LYS A 159 -0.96 -16.45 47.70
CA LYS A 159 -0.59 -17.22 46.50
C LYS A 159 -1.25 -18.59 46.47
N ALA A 160 -1.30 -19.30 47.60
CA ALA A 160 -1.97 -20.60 47.70
C ALA A 160 -3.48 -20.50 47.46
N LYS A 161 -4.15 -19.47 48.01
CA LYS A 161 -5.58 -19.21 47.78
C LYS A 161 -5.88 -18.87 46.32
N ILE A 162 -5.09 -18.00 45.71
CA ILE A 162 -5.22 -17.65 44.28
C ILE A 162 -5.08 -18.91 43.43
N LYS A 163 -4.05 -19.74 43.68
CA LYS A 163 -3.83 -21.01 42.96
C LYS A 163 -4.96 -22.02 43.12
N LYS A 164 -5.73 -21.95 44.20
CA LYS A 164 -6.91 -22.81 44.42
C LYS A 164 -8.17 -22.25 43.73
N THR A 165 -8.21 -20.95 43.47
CA THR A 165 -9.38 -20.25 42.91
C THR A 165 -9.35 -20.19 41.38
N ILE A 166 -8.15 -20.24 40.79
CA ILE A 166 -7.88 -20.33 39.34
C ILE A 166 -7.66 -21.79 38.98
#